data_AF-A0A536X561-F1
#
_entry.id   AF-A0A536X561-F1
#
_cell.length_a   1.000
_cell.length_b   1.000
_cell.length_c   1.000
_cell.angle_alpha   90.00
_cell.angle_beta   90.00
_cell.angle_gamma   90.00
#
_symmetry.space_group_name_H-M   'P 1'
#
loop_
_entity.id
_entity.type
_entity.pdbx_description
1 polymer ?
#
loop_
_entity_poly.entity_id
_entity_poly.type
_entity_poly.pdbx_seq_one_letter_code
_entity_poly.pdbx_strand_id
1 'polypeptide(L)'
;MAKKHVLVNPENLHPTNSYGTPDFVKRGYYVDMAFNCKFCGAAQVWSETQQKWWYESAKGDVWTKAVLCRPCRKREQARRAAAREVHLAGLAAKRKNAA
;
A
#
# COMPACT_ATOMS: atom_id res chain seq x y z
N MET A 1 -6.85 -12.45 28.31
CA MET A 1 -5.95 -13.24 27.46
C MET A 1 -5.10 -12.27 26.65
N ALA A 2 -3.77 -12.37 26.71
CA ALA A 2 -2.89 -11.48 25.93
C ALA A 2 -2.99 -11.84 24.44
N LYS A 3 -3.42 -10.89 23.59
CA LYS A 3 -3.44 -11.05 22.14
C LYS A 3 -1.99 -11.15 21.66
N LYS A 4 -1.64 -12.22 20.93
CA LYS A 4 -0.33 -12.33 20.27
C LYS A 4 -0.32 -11.39 19.06
N HIS A 5 0.59 -10.42 19.07
CA HIS A 5 0.77 -9.49 17.95
C HIS A 5 1.58 -10.12 16.82
N VAL A 6 1.36 -9.63 15.60
CA VAL A 6 2.17 -10.00 14.43
C VAL A 6 3.51 -9.25 14.46
N LEU A 7 4.61 -10.01 14.56
CA LEU A 7 5.96 -9.47 14.60
C LEU A 7 6.40 -8.95 13.22
N VAL A 8 7.18 -7.86 13.26
CA VAL A 8 7.83 -7.24 12.10
C VAL A 8 9.13 -7.99 11.80
N ASN A 9 9.40 -8.27 10.54
CA ASN A 9 10.75 -8.64 10.09
C ASN A 9 11.37 -7.44 9.33
N PRO A 10 12.31 -6.69 9.93
CA PRO A 10 12.95 -5.53 9.30
C PRO A 10 13.69 -5.86 8.00
N GLU A 11 14.24 -7.06 7.87
CA GLU A 11 14.99 -7.50 6.67
C GLU A 11 14.08 -7.63 5.44
N ASN A 12 12.79 -7.85 5.67
CA ASN A 12 11.80 -7.93 4.61
C ASN A 12 11.24 -6.56 4.19
N LEU A 13 11.62 -5.46 4.83
CA LEU A 13 11.09 -4.15 4.47
C LEU A 13 11.79 -3.61 3.21
N HIS A 14 11.05 -2.84 2.41
CA HIS A 14 11.66 -2.10 1.31
C HIS A 14 12.63 -1.04 1.89
N PRO A 15 13.87 -0.91 1.38
CA PRO A 15 14.80 0.12 1.83
C PRO A 15 14.19 1.52 1.67
N THR A 16 14.32 2.37 2.67
CA THR A 16 13.87 3.77 2.60
C THR A 16 15.06 4.68 2.84
N ASN A 17 15.16 5.76 2.06
CA ASN A 17 16.16 6.82 2.27
C ASN A 17 15.66 7.87 3.28
N SER A 18 14.57 7.58 4.00
CA SER A 18 14.07 8.46 5.05
C SER A 18 14.98 8.39 6.27
N TYR A 19 15.23 9.53 6.90
CA TYR A 19 15.99 9.63 8.15
C TYR A 19 15.24 9.07 9.37
N GLY A 20 13.96 8.73 9.23
CA GLY A 20 13.13 8.20 10.31
C GLY A 20 13.03 6.68 10.34
N THR A 21 12.85 6.13 11.54
CA THR A 21 12.41 4.74 11.72
C THR A 21 10.90 4.72 12.02
N PRO A 22 10.08 3.98 11.25
CA PRO A 22 8.65 3.87 11.51
C PRO A 22 8.34 3.27 12.89
N ASP A 23 7.27 3.73 13.53
CA ASP A 23 6.93 3.32 14.91
C ASP A 23 6.71 1.81 15.05
N PHE A 24 6.16 1.14 14.03
CA PHE A 24 5.97 -0.31 14.06
C PHE A 24 7.30 -1.07 14.05
N VAL A 25 8.34 -0.52 13.41
CA VAL A 25 9.69 -1.10 13.42
C VAL A 25 10.32 -0.91 14.79
N LYS A 26 10.26 0.30 15.35
CA LYS A 26 10.75 0.58 16.72
C LYS A 26 10.11 -0.32 17.76
N ARG A 27 8.80 -0.57 17.61
CA ARG A 27 8.01 -1.41 18.51
C ARG A 27 8.19 -2.92 18.26
N GLY A 28 8.62 -3.31 17.05
CA GLY A 28 8.84 -4.71 16.66
C GLY A 28 7.57 -5.50 16.28
N TYR A 29 6.39 -4.88 16.29
CA TYR A 29 5.13 -5.53 15.93
C TYR A 29 4.09 -4.56 15.33
N TYR A 30 3.19 -5.10 14.52
CA TYR A 30 2.08 -4.36 13.93
C TYR A 30 0.91 -4.22 14.92
N VAL A 31 0.11 -3.17 14.76
CA VAL A 31 -1.12 -2.94 15.56
C VAL A 31 -2.28 -2.61 14.65
N ASP A 32 -3.47 -3.13 14.94
CA ASP A 32 -4.68 -2.81 14.18
C ASP A 32 -4.92 -1.28 14.17
N MET A 33 -5.06 -0.70 12.97
CA MET A 33 -5.28 0.74 12.80
C MET A 33 -6.65 1.01 12.18
N ALA A 34 -7.53 1.67 12.92
CA ALA A 34 -8.80 2.14 12.38
C ALA A 34 -8.58 3.25 11.35
N PHE A 35 -9.36 3.24 10.27
CA PHE A 35 -9.38 4.30 9.27
C PHE A 35 -10.76 4.40 8.62
N ASN A 36 -11.07 5.59 8.10
CA ASN A 36 -12.26 5.79 7.27
C ASN A 36 -11.85 5.79 5.80
N CYS A 37 -12.58 5.04 4.98
CA CYS A 37 -12.30 4.99 3.55
C CYS A 37 -12.50 6.38 2.92
N LYS A 38 -11.45 6.92 2.27
CA LYS A 38 -11.49 8.24 1.63
C LYS A 38 -12.62 8.40 0.60
N PHE A 39 -13.03 7.32 -0.05
CA PHE A 39 -14.06 7.38 -1.10
C PHE A 39 -15.48 7.14 -0.60
N CYS A 40 -15.70 6.11 0.24
CA CYS A 40 -17.06 5.74 0.66
C CYS A 40 -17.36 6.05 2.12
N GLY A 41 -16.42 6.64 2.87
CA GLY A 41 -16.57 6.99 4.28
C GLY A 41 -16.60 5.82 5.25
N ALA A 42 -16.77 4.57 4.77
CA ALA A 42 -16.92 3.40 5.62
C ALA A 42 -15.73 3.23 6.59
N ALA A 43 -16.06 3.04 7.87
CA ALA A 43 -15.10 2.70 8.91
C ALA A 43 -14.52 1.30 8.64
N GLN A 44 -13.20 1.19 8.73
CA GLN A 44 -12.44 -0.03 8.44
C GLN A 44 -11.28 -0.15 9.43
N VAL A 45 -10.71 -1.35 9.50
CA VAL A 45 -9.52 -1.63 10.28
C VAL A 45 -8.45 -2.15 9.33
N TRP A 46 -7.28 -1.52 9.36
CA TRP A 46 -6.09 -2.03 8.71
C TRP A 46 -5.38 -2.97 9.67
N SER A 47 -5.60 -4.27 9.46
CA SER A 47 -5.18 -5.27 10.44
C SER A 47 -3.66 -5.45 10.47
N GLU A 48 -3.16 -5.99 11.59
CA GLU A 48 -1.75 -6.38 11.74
C GLU A 48 -1.26 -7.29 10.60
N THR A 49 -2.10 -8.25 10.19
CA THR A 49 -1.81 -9.18 9.09
C THR A 49 -1.77 -8.49 7.74
N GLN A 50 -2.67 -7.53 7.49
CA GLN A 50 -2.67 -6.73 6.26
C GLN A 50 -1.45 -5.82 6.18
N GLN A 51 -1.00 -5.28 7.31
CA GLN A 51 0.23 -4.49 7.39
C GLN A 51 1.45 -5.34 7.08
N LYS A 52 1.60 -6.51 7.72
CA LYS A 52 2.71 -7.44 7.42
C LYS A 52 2.78 -7.75 5.94
N TRP A 53 1.67 -8.16 5.33
CA TRP A 53 1.64 -8.45 3.90
C TRP A 53 2.03 -7.23 3.05
N TRP A 54 1.52 -6.03 3.38
CA TRP A 54 1.80 -4.82 2.61
C TRP A 54 3.29 -4.44 2.64
N TYR A 55 3.88 -4.39 3.84
CA TYR A 55 5.25 -3.93 3.98
C TYR A 55 6.29 -4.98 3.62
N GLU A 56 6.08 -6.24 4.02
CA GLU A 56 7.08 -7.28 3.87
C GLU A 56 6.98 -8.04 2.53
N SER A 57 5.76 -8.34 2.08
CA SER A 57 5.53 -9.14 0.87
C SER A 57 5.29 -8.30 -0.37
N ALA A 58 4.41 -7.30 -0.28
CA ALA A 58 4.13 -6.39 -1.39
C ALA A 58 5.18 -5.27 -1.54
N LYS A 59 6.15 -5.20 -0.61
CA LYS A 59 7.23 -4.20 -0.58
C LYS A 59 6.72 -2.76 -0.65
N GLY A 60 5.56 -2.52 -0.07
CA GLY A 60 4.99 -1.17 0.03
C GLY A 60 5.87 -0.26 0.88
N ASP A 61 5.86 1.04 0.55
CA ASP A 61 6.59 2.04 1.32
C ASP A 61 6.15 2.04 2.79
N VAL A 62 7.13 2.05 3.70
CA VAL A 62 6.94 1.93 5.16
C VAL A 62 6.17 3.09 5.80
N TRP A 63 6.03 4.21 5.11
CA TRP A 63 5.26 5.38 5.55
C TRP A 63 3.83 5.38 5.00
N THR A 64 3.49 4.46 4.09
CA THR A 64 2.15 4.36 3.52
C THR A 64 1.16 3.78 4.53
N LYS A 65 -0.01 4.41 4.66
CA LYS A 65 -1.14 3.88 5.44
C LYS A 65 -2.32 3.48 4.57
N ALA A 66 -3.16 2.56 5.06
CA ALA A 66 -4.42 2.25 4.39
C ALA A 66 -5.39 3.43 4.45
N VAL A 67 -5.83 3.89 3.27
CA VAL A 67 -6.81 4.98 3.14
C VAL A 67 -8.06 4.58 2.36
N LEU A 68 -8.04 3.41 1.72
CA LEU A 68 -9.17 2.87 0.95
C LEU A 68 -9.53 1.47 1.43
N CYS A 69 -10.84 1.23 1.57
CA CYS A 69 -11.38 -0.10 1.74
C CYS A 69 -11.12 -0.97 0.49
N ARG A 70 -11.19 -2.29 0.64
CA ARG A 70 -10.86 -3.23 -0.45
C ARG A 70 -11.68 -3.01 -1.73
N PRO A 71 -13.02 -2.82 -1.68
CA PRO A 71 -13.80 -2.49 -2.89
C PRO A 71 -13.34 -1.18 -3.56
N CYS A 72 -13.15 -0.11 -2.78
CA CYS A 72 -12.67 1.17 -3.31
C CYS A 72 -11.27 1.07 -3.93
N ARG A 73 -10.37 0.30 -3.29
CA ARG A 73 -9.02 0.06 -3.79
C ARG A 73 -9.04 -0.67 -5.13
N LYS A 74 -9.90 -1.69 -5.30
CA LYS A 74 -10.06 -2.40 -6.58
C LYS A 74 -10.54 -1.47 -7.69
N ARG A 75 -11.54 -0.63 -7.42
CA ARG A 75 -12.04 0.36 -8.41
C ARG A 75 -10.95 1.34 -8.81
N GLU A 76 -10.19 1.85 -7.84
CA GLU A 76 -9.08 2.77 -8.10
C GLU A 76 -7.94 2.10 -8.88
N GLN A 77 -7.63 0.83 -8.60
CA GLN A 77 -6.66 0.06 -9.39
C GLN A 77 -7.10 -0.11 -10.84
N ALA A 78 -8.38 -0.45 -11.08
CA ALA A 78 -8.93 -0.57 -12.44
C ALA A 78 -8.87 0.76 -13.19
N ARG A 79 -9.24 1.87 -12.53
CA ARG A 79 -9.16 3.22 -13.11
C ARG A 79 -7.73 3.59 -13.52
N ARG A 80 -6.75 3.30 -12.67
CA ARG A 80 -5.31 3.55 -12.96
C ARG A 80 -4.80 2.67 -14.09
N ALA A 81 -5.22 1.41 -14.15
CA ALA A 81 -4.84 0.49 -15.22
C ALA A 81 -5.34 1.00 -16.58
N ALA A 82 -6.62 1.36 -16.68
CA ALA A 82 -7.20 1.91 -17.91
C ALA A 82 -6.48 3.20 -18.36
N ALA A 83 -6.19 4.12 -17.42
CA ALA A 83 -5.44 5.33 -17.74
C ALA A 83 -4.01 5.03 -18.24
N ARG A 84 -3.35 4.02 -17.67
CA ARG A 84 -2.01 3.58 -18.10
C ARG A 84 -2.05 2.99 -19.51
N GLU A 85 -3.05 2.19 -19.84
CA GLU A 85 -3.22 1.61 -21.18
C GLU A 85 -3.36 2.70 -22.25
N VAL A 86 -4.24 3.68 -22.02
CA VAL A 86 -4.42 4.82 -22.94
C VAL A 86 -3.11 5.60 -23.11
N HIS A 87 -2.39 5.86 -22.01
CA HIS A 87 -1.11 6.56 -22.08
C HIS A 87 -0.07 5.79 -22.90
N LEU A 88 0.10 4.48 -22.66
CA LEU A 88 1.06 3.64 -23.37
C LEU A 88 0.71 3.50 -24.86
N ALA A 89 -0.57 3.37 -25.20
CA ALA A 89 -1.03 3.36 -26.59
C ALA A 89 -0.68 4.67 -27.30
N GLY A 90 -0.91 5.81 -26.63
CA GLY A 90 -0.54 7.13 -27.15
C GLY A 90 0.97 7.28 -27.37
N LEU A 91 1.81 6.81 -26.44
CA LEU A 91 3.26 6.81 -26.60
C LEU A 91 3.71 5.91 -27.77
N ALA A 92 3.10 4.74 -27.93
CA ALA A 92 3.41 3.83 -29.03
C ALA A 92 3.06 4.45 -30.39
N ALA A 93 1.90 5.11 -30.51
CA ALA A 93 1.51 5.80 -31.74
C ALA A 93 2.48 6.95 -32.09
N LYS A 94 2.88 7.76 -31.09
CA LYS A 94 3.89 8.82 -31.30
C LYS A 94 5.23 8.27 -31.77
N ARG A 95 5.70 7.16 -31.20
CA ARG A 95 6.96 6.51 -31.62
C ARG A 95 6.90 6.00 -33.07
N LYS A 96 5.75 5.48 -33.51
CA LYS A 96 5.54 5.04 -34.90
C LYS A 96 5.56 6.20 -35.89
N ASN A 97 5.01 7.36 -35.53
CA ASN A 97 4.98 8.53 -36.41
C ASN A 97 6.33 9.26 -36.50
N ALA A 98 7.27 8.97 -35.59
CA ALA A 98 8.60 9.57 -35.55
C ALA A 98 9.69 8.68 -36.18
N ALA A 99 9.33 7.48 -36.65
CA ALA A 99 10.19 6.55 -37.35
C ALA A 99 9.81 6.51 -38.84
#